data_AF-A0A851LYE8-F1
#
_entry.id   AF-A0A851LYE8-F1
#
_cell.length_a   1.000
_cell.length_b   1.000
_cell.length_c   1.000
_cell.angle_alpha   90.00
_cell.angle_beta   90.00
_cell.angle_gamma   90.00
#
_symmetry.space_group_name_H-M   'P 1'
#
loop_
_entity.id
_entity.type
_entity.pdbx_description
1 polymer ?
#
loop_
_entity_poly.entity_id
_entity_poly.type
_entity_poly.pdbx_seq_one_letter_code
_entity_poly.pdbx_strand_id
1 'polypeptide(L)'
;RWQKVLYERQPFPDNYVDQRFLEELRKNVHARRYRYRAVVFQSGAVVQQLCSVCVFVVTWWYMDAGTLSPQGLFGAALVSSLLGYLLFDAVDGGAGRRESGRTRWADLKSTLVFAAFTYGFSPVLKTLTESISTDTIYAMSALMLLGHLIFFDYGVNAAIVSSTLSLNMAIFA
;
A
#
# COMPACT_ATOMS: atom_id res chain seq x y z
N ARG A 1 -8.28 -14.86 -56.69
CA ARG A 1 -9.01 -14.71 -55.40
C ARG A 1 -8.32 -13.60 -54.64
N TRP A 2 -9.06 -12.65 -54.08
CA TRP A 2 -8.46 -11.53 -53.32
C TRP A 2 -7.70 -12.06 -52.10
N GLN A 3 -6.58 -11.43 -51.77
CA GLN A 3 -5.74 -11.74 -50.61
C GLN A 3 -5.46 -10.48 -49.80
N LYS A 4 -5.44 -10.60 -48.47
CA LYS A 4 -5.22 -9.50 -47.52
C LYS A 4 -3.71 -9.21 -47.36
N VAL A 5 -3.07 -8.77 -48.44
CA VAL A 5 -1.64 -8.46 -48.50
C VAL A 5 -1.48 -7.01 -48.97
N LEU A 6 -0.72 -6.19 -48.21
CA LEU A 6 -0.66 -4.75 -48.42
C LEU A 6 0.12 -4.32 -49.67
N TYR A 7 1.09 -5.13 -50.10
CA TYR A 7 2.08 -4.72 -51.11
C TYR A 7 2.08 -5.55 -52.40
N GLU A 8 1.19 -6.53 -52.53
CA GLU A 8 1.10 -7.33 -53.76
C GLU A 8 0.09 -6.73 -54.74
N ARG A 9 0.50 -6.62 -56.01
CA ARG A 9 -0.41 -6.22 -57.09
C ARG A 9 -1.42 -7.33 -57.35
N GLN A 10 -2.70 -7.01 -57.23
CA GLN A 10 -3.80 -7.93 -57.47
C GLN A 10 -4.79 -7.36 -58.50
N PRO A 11 -5.54 -8.19 -59.22
CA PRO A 11 -6.51 -7.77 -60.24
C PRO A 11 -7.82 -7.26 -59.60
N PHE A 12 -7.72 -6.39 -58.60
CA PHE A 12 -8.85 -5.76 -57.92
C PHE A 12 -8.56 -4.26 -57.76
N PRO A 13 -9.57 -3.38 -57.83
CA PRO A 13 -9.37 -1.95 -57.61
C PRO A 13 -8.98 -1.67 -56.15
N ASP A 14 -8.28 -0.56 -55.89
CA ASP A 14 -7.74 -0.22 -54.57
C ASP A 14 -8.79 -0.10 -53.46
N ASN A 15 -10.05 0.15 -53.82
CA ASN A 15 -11.19 0.25 -52.90
C ASN A 15 -11.98 -1.07 -52.75
N TYR A 16 -11.50 -2.16 -53.33
CA TYR A 16 -12.17 -3.46 -53.21
C TYR A 16 -12.03 -4.03 -51.80
N VAL A 17 -13.17 -4.38 -51.21
CA VAL A 17 -13.26 -5.05 -49.91
C VAL A 17 -13.93 -6.39 -50.11
N ASP A 18 -13.32 -7.47 -49.62
CA ASP A 18 -13.88 -8.82 -49.75
C ASP A 18 -15.16 -8.98 -48.92
N GLN A 19 -16.07 -9.85 -49.35
CA GLN A 19 -17.35 -10.09 -48.67
C GLN A 19 -17.16 -10.58 -47.23
N ARG A 20 -16.04 -11.27 -46.95
CA ARG A 20 -15.66 -11.78 -45.62
C ARG A 20 -15.08 -10.71 -44.69
N PHE A 21 -14.86 -9.48 -45.16
CA PHE A 21 -14.25 -8.41 -44.37
C PHE A 21 -15.00 -8.16 -43.05
N LEU A 22 -16.34 -8.12 -43.12
CA LEU A 22 -17.17 -7.93 -41.93
C LEU A 22 -17.21 -9.18 -41.04
N GLU A 23 -17.00 -10.37 -41.61
CA GLU A 23 -16.91 -11.64 -40.87
C GLU A 23 -15.60 -11.73 -40.07
N GLU A 24 -14.51 -11.15 -40.58
CA GLU A 24 -13.23 -11.06 -39.88
C GLU A 24 -13.18 -9.93 -38.82
N LEU A 25 -14.25 -9.14 -38.70
CA LEU A 25 -14.27 -7.98 -37.83
C LEU A 25 -14.40 -8.41 -36.37
N ARG A 26 -13.25 -8.57 -35.69
CA ARG A 26 -13.21 -8.88 -34.27
C ARG A 26 -13.25 -7.59 -33.44
N LYS A 27 -14.37 -7.31 -32.78
CA LYS A 27 -14.47 -6.24 -31.76
C LYS A 27 -14.14 -6.81 -30.39
N ASN A 28 -13.44 -6.04 -29.55
CA ASN A 28 -13.28 -6.35 -28.12
C ASN A 28 -12.59 -7.70 -27.80
N VAL A 29 -11.66 -8.14 -28.65
CA VAL A 29 -10.91 -9.42 -28.49
C VAL A 29 -10.26 -9.55 -27.12
N HIS A 30 -9.81 -8.44 -26.53
CA HIS A 30 -9.14 -8.39 -25.24
C HIS A 30 -9.98 -7.72 -24.14
N ALA A 31 -11.30 -7.59 -24.32
CA ALA A 31 -12.15 -6.95 -23.32
C ALA A 31 -12.25 -7.81 -22.06
N ARG A 32 -11.55 -7.39 -21.02
CA ARG A 32 -11.53 -8.06 -19.73
C ARG A 32 -12.77 -7.66 -18.93
N ARG A 33 -13.66 -8.60 -18.65
CA ARG A 33 -14.83 -8.37 -17.78
C ARG A 33 -14.39 -8.47 -16.32
N TYR A 34 -14.35 -7.34 -15.63
CA TYR A 34 -14.06 -7.32 -14.20
C TYR A 34 -15.33 -7.56 -13.39
N ARG A 35 -15.25 -8.42 -12.37
CA ARG A 35 -16.34 -8.62 -11.42
C ARG A 35 -16.31 -7.49 -10.39
N TYR A 36 -17.37 -6.68 -10.29
CA TYR A 36 -17.44 -5.52 -9.39
C TYR A 36 -16.93 -5.81 -7.97
N ARG A 37 -17.41 -6.89 -7.35
CA ARG A 37 -16.98 -7.30 -5.99
C ARG A 37 -15.47 -7.55 -5.88
N ALA A 38 -14.86 -8.13 -6.90
CA ALA A 38 -13.42 -8.37 -6.89
C ALA A 38 -12.66 -7.04 -6.99
N VAL A 39 -13.12 -6.12 -7.84
CA VAL A 39 -12.51 -4.79 -7.97
C VAL A 39 -12.63 -4.00 -6.67
N VAL A 40 -13.81 -4.01 -6.02
CA VAL A 40 -14.02 -3.32 -4.75
C VAL A 40 -13.07 -3.86 -3.68
N PHE A 41 -12.96 -5.18 -3.54
CA PHE A 41 -12.06 -5.79 -2.57
C PHE A 41 -10.58 -5.43 -2.85
N GLN A 42 -10.16 -5.47 -4.11
CA GLN A 42 -8.79 -5.14 -4.51
C GLN A 42 -8.50 -3.64 -4.33
N SER A 43 -9.46 -2.76 -4.63
CA SER A 43 -9.34 -1.32 -4.35
C SER A 43 -9.29 -1.01 -2.85
N GLY A 44 -9.78 -1.93 -2.02
CA GLY A 44 -9.74 -1.82 -0.57
C GLY A 44 -8.32 -1.66 -0.02
N ALA A 45 -7.32 -2.32 -0.60
CA ALA A 45 -5.92 -2.18 -0.19
C ALA A 45 -5.41 -0.73 -0.37
N VAL A 46 -5.76 -0.09 -1.49
CA VAL A 46 -5.40 1.31 -1.77
C VAL A 46 -6.11 2.25 -0.81
N VAL A 47 -7.41 2.05 -0.60
CA VAL A 47 -8.20 2.89 0.31
C VAL A 47 -7.72 2.74 1.76
N GLN A 48 -7.42 1.51 2.20
CA GLN A 48 -6.89 1.24 3.53
C GLN A 48 -5.58 2.01 3.75
N GLN A 49 -4.66 1.96 2.79
CA GLN A 49 -3.38 2.62 2.89
C GLN A 49 -3.51 4.15 2.91
N LEU A 50 -4.37 4.71 2.07
CA LEU A 50 -4.70 6.13 2.09
C LEU A 50 -5.31 6.54 3.43
N CYS A 51 -6.26 5.77 3.95
CA CYS A 51 -6.85 6.01 5.26
C CYS A 51 -5.81 5.96 6.38
N SER A 52 -4.87 5.03 6.33
CA SER A 52 -3.77 4.94 7.31
C SER A 52 -2.93 6.23 7.35
N VAL A 53 -2.52 6.73 6.17
CA VAL A 53 -1.77 7.99 6.06
C VAL A 53 -2.60 9.18 6.53
N CYS A 54 -3.89 9.24 6.19
CA CYS A 54 -4.78 10.30 6.67
C CYS A 54 -4.92 10.27 8.20
N VAL A 55 -5.09 9.09 8.80
CA VAL A 55 -5.17 8.95 10.26
C VAL A 55 -3.88 9.41 10.93
N PHE A 56 -2.72 9.07 10.36
CA PHE A 56 -1.43 9.54 10.86
C PHE A 56 -1.33 11.07 10.85
N VAL A 57 -1.61 11.72 9.71
CA VAL A 57 -1.56 13.19 9.56
C VAL A 57 -2.53 13.88 10.51
N VAL A 58 -3.76 13.37 10.61
CA VAL A 58 -4.80 13.93 11.50
C VAL A 58 -4.39 13.77 12.96
N THR A 59 -3.82 12.63 13.34
CA THR A 59 -3.35 12.38 14.71
C THR A 59 -2.23 13.35 15.07
N TRP A 60 -1.26 13.56 14.17
CA TRP A 60 -0.19 14.53 14.34
C TRP A 60 -0.75 15.95 14.50
N TRP A 61 -1.68 16.36 13.62
CA TRP A 61 -2.28 17.70 13.67
C TRP A 61 -2.99 17.98 15.00
N TYR A 62 -3.78 17.01 15.50
CA TYR A 62 -4.46 17.17 16.79
C TYR A 62 -3.52 17.16 18.00
N MET A 63 -2.37 16.47 17.88
CA MET A 63 -1.32 16.48 18.88
C MET A 63 -0.60 17.84 18.90
N ASP A 64 -0.31 18.43 17.73
CA ASP A 64 0.27 19.76 17.58
C ASP A 64 -0.67 20.85 18.12
N ALA A 65 -1.97 20.74 17.85
CA ALA A 65 -3.00 21.62 18.41
C ALA A 65 -3.22 21.47 19.92
N GLY A 66 -2.54 20.52 20.60
CA GLY A 66 -2.64 20.29 22.04
C GLY A 66 -3.95 19.66 22.53
N THR A 67 -4.81 19.22 21.62
CA THR A 67 -6.12 18.63 21.94
C THR A 67 -6.04 17.15 22.29
N LEU A 68 -5.07 16.43 21.73
CA LEU A 68 -4.82 15.01 21.97
C LEU A 68 -3.59 14.82 22.84
N SER A 69 -3.74 14.14 23.98
CA SER A 69 -2.59 13.85 24.87
C SER A 69 -1.72 12.73 24.28
N PRO A 70 -0.39 12.89 24.20
CA PRO A 70 0.49 11.85 23.66
C PRO A 70 0.42 10.54 24.46
N GLN A 71 0.27 10.64 25.78
CA GLN A 71 0.13 9.48 26.68
C GLN A 71 -1.20 8.75 26.46
N GLY A 72 -2.29 9.49 26.24
CA GLY A 72 -3.61 8.92 25.95
C GLY A 72 -3.63 8.20 24.61
N LEU A 73 -2.98 8.77 23.59
CA LEU A 73 -2.81 8.13 22.29
C LEU A 73 -2.02 6.82 22.41
N PHE A 74 -0.90 6.83 23.13
CA PHE A 74 -0.09 5.63 23.36
C PHE A 74 -0.88 4.55 24.11
N GLY A 75 -1.62 4.93 25.16
CA GLY A 75 -2.49 4.02 25.89
C GLY A 75 -3.60 3.42 25.00
N ALA A 76 -4.27 4.25 24.20
CA ALA A 76 -5.30 3.80 23.27
C ALA A 76 -4.72 2.83 22.21
N ALA A 77 -3.55 3.14 21.65
CA ALA A 77 -2.87 2.30 20.68
C ALA A 77 -2.42 0.95 21.27
N LEU A 78 -1.96 0.93 22.53
CA LEU A 78 -1.64 -0.31 23.24
C LEU A 78 -2.90 -1.15 23.48
N VAL A 79 -3.98 -0.53 23.95
CA VAL A 79 -5.26 -1.22 24.18
C VAL A 79 -5.81 -1.80 22.87
N SER A 80 -5.83 -1.02 21.79
CA SER A 80 -6.30 -1.51 20.48
C SER A 80 -5.43 -2.64 19.93
N SER A 81 -4.10 -2.55 20.10
CA SER A 81 -3.17 -3.61 19.67
C SER A 81 -3.35 -4.89 20.47
N LEU A 82 -3.54 -4.80 21.79
CA LEU A 82 -3.83 -5.95 22.65
C LEU A 82 -5.17 -6.58 22.30
N LEU A 83 -6.22 -5.78 22.14
CA LEU A 83 -7.53 -6.26 21.69
C LEU A 83 -7.44 -6.95 20.33
N GLY A 84 -6.75 -6.35 19.36
CA GLY A 84 -6.53 -6.93 18.04
C GLY A 84 -5.80 -8.26 18.11
N TYR A 85 -4.76 -8.37 18.95
CA TYR A 85 -4.01 -9.61 19.16
C TYR A 85 -4.87 -10.71 19.80
N LEU A 86 -5.70 -10.37 20.79
CA LEU A 86 -6.62 -11.32 21.42
C LEU A 86 -7.72 -11.78 20.46
N LEU A 87 -8.29 -10.85 19.68
CA LEU A 87 -9.28 -11.17 18.65
C LEU A 87 -8.69 -12.07 17.58
N PHE A 88 -7.46 -11.77 17.13
CA PHE A 88 -6.74 -12.62 16.18
C PHE A 88 -6.54 -14.03 16.74
N ASP A 89 -6.08 -14.17 17.98
CA ASP A 89 -5.88 -15.47 18.63
C ASP A 89 -7.19 -16.25 18.79
N ALA A 90 -8.29 -15.55 19.10
CA ALA A 90 -9.61 -16.14 19.26
C ALA A 90 -10.22 -16.61 17.93
N VAL A 91 -10.04 -15.85 16.86
CA VAL A 91 -10.55 -16.18 15.51
C VAL A 91 -9.72 -17.30 14.87
N ASP A 92 -8.40 -17.24 15.02
CA ASP A 92 -7.48 -18.20 14.42
C ASP A 92 -7.44 -19.54 15.20
N GLY A 93 -7.89 -19.57 16.45
CA GLY A 93 -7.95 -20.78 17.28
C GLY A 93 -6.56 -21.43 17.49
N GLY A 94 -5.49 -20.67 17.28
CA GLY A 94 -4.10 -21.15 17.31
C GLY A 94 -3.62 -21.89 16.06
N ALA A 95 -4.37 -21.87 14.95
CA ALA A 95 -3.97 -22.52 13.70
C ALA A 95 -2.70 -21.89 13.10
N GLY A 96 -2.67 -20.58 12.93
CA GLY A 96 -1.53 -19.82 12.43
C GLY A 96 -0.30 -19.90 13.35
N ARG A 97 -0.49 -20.02 14.68
CA ARG A 97 0.64 -20.28 15.60
C ARG A 97 1.23 -21.68 15.44
N ARG A 98 0.41 -22.70 15.18
CA ARG A 98 0.90 -24.07 14.92
C ARG A 98 1.70 -24.15 13.63
N GLU A 99 1.27 -23.43 12.60
CA GLU A 99 1.96 -23.37 11.31
C GLU A 99 3.28 -22.59 11.40
N SER A 100 3.28 -21.45 12.10
CA SER A 100 4.47 -20.61 12.26
C SER A 100 5.48 -21.15 13.30
N GLY A 101 5.04 -22.02 14.22
CA GLY A 101 5.87 -22.52 15.33
C GLY A 101 6.26 -21.44 16.35
N ARG A 102 5.69 -20.23 16.24
CA ARG A 102 6.06 -19.07 17.03
C ARG A 102 5.33 -19.05 18.37
N THR A 103 6.07 -18.81 19.45
CA THR A 103 5.50 -18.76 20.82
C THR A 103 5.10 -17.35 21.20
N ARG A 104 4.14 -17.22 22.13
CA ARG A 104 3.76 -15.93 22.73
C ARG A 104 4.94 -15.19 23.37
N TRP A 105 5.94 -15.94 23.86
CA TRP A 105 7.18 -15.38 24.39
C TRP A 105 8.05 -14.75 23.31
N ALA A 106 8.11 -15.35 22.13
CA ALA A 106 8.82 -14.77 20.98
C ALA A 106 8.15 -13.48 20.50
N ASP A 107 6.82 -13.43 20.52
CA ASP A 107 6.06 -12.20 20.22
C ASP A 107 6.36 -11.10 21.23
N LEU A 108 6.27 -11.40 22.53
CA LEU A 108 6.58 -10.44 23.59
C LEU A 108 8.03 -9.96 23.51
N LYS A 109 8.99 -10.87 23.28
CA LYS A 109 10.40 -10.53 23.08
C LYS A 109 10.56 -9.59 21.89
N SER A 110 9.90 -9.87 20.77
CA SER A 110 9.93 -9.02 19.59
C SER A 110 9.39 -7.62 19.90
N THR A 111 8.22 -7.53 20.54
CA THR A 111 7.63 -6.24 20.95
C THR A 111 8.53 -5.46 21.88
N LEU A 112 9.14 -6.13 22.87
CA LEU A 112 10.08 -5.51 23.80
C LEU A 112 11.32 -4.98 23.08
N VAL A 113 11.88 -5.76 22.15
CA VAL A 113 13.03 -5.35 21.33
C VAL A 113 12.68 -4.10 20.50
N PHE A 114 11.54 -4.11 19.81
CA PHE A 114 11.09 -2.94 19.05
C PHE A 114 10.90 -1.71 19.96
N ALA A 115 10.22 -1.86 21.09
CA ALA A 115 10.00 -0.76 22.03
C ALA A 115 11.32 -0.21 22.58
N ALA A 116 12.27 -1.08 22.94
CA ALA A 116 13.58 -0.68 23.43
C ALA A 116 14.39 0.09 22.37
N PHE A 117 14.38 -0.38 21.12
CA PHE A 117 15.04 0.33 20.02
C PHE A 117 14.36 1.67 19.74
N THR A 118 13.03 1.72 19.63
CA THR A 118 12.31 2.98 19.38
C THR A 118 12.59 4.01 20.49
N TYR A 119 12.57 3.59 21.75
CA TYR A 119 12.88 4.49 22.87
C TYR A 119 14.35 4.91 22.89
N GLY A 120 15.28 3.98 22.61
CA GLY A 120 16.70 4.26 22.54
C GLY A 120 17.09 5.20 21.40
N PHE A 121 16.42 5.11 20.25
CA PHE A 121 16.64 5.99 19.10
C PHE A 121 15.90 7.33 19.21
N SER A 122 14.85 7.43 20.03
CA SER A 122 14.09 8.68 20.25
C SER A 122 14.97 9.92 20.52
N PRO A 123 15.95 9.91 21.45
CA PRO A 123 16.81 11.06 21.66
C PRO A 123 17.68 11.40 20.45
N VAL A 124 18.14 10.40 19.69
CA VAL A 124 18.94 10.61 18.47
C VAL A 124 18.10 11.27 17.38
N LEU A 125 16.86 10.82 17.19
CA LEU A 125 15.94 11.44 16.24
C LEU A 125 15.65 12.88 16.65
N LYS A 126 15.37 13.13 17.94
CA LYS A 126 15.13 14.48 18.45
C LYS A 126 16.30 15.41 18.16
N THR A 127 17.52 15.04 18.51
CA THR A 127 18.70 15.89 18.31
C THR A 127 19.00 16.16 16.84
N LEU A 128 18.80 15.19 15.95
CA LEU A 128 18.95 15.39 14.51
C LEU A 128 17.90 16.36 13.95
N THR A 129 16.64 16.23 14.40
CA THR A 129 15.53 17.06 13.90
C THR A 129 15.52 18.48 14.47
N GLU A 130 16.14 18.72 15.63
CA GLU A 130 16.15 20.04 16.30
C GLU A 130 16.86 21.12 15.48
N SER A 131 17.83 20.73 14.64
CA SER A 131 18.58 21.67 13.78
C SER A 131 17.92 21.97 12.43
N ILE A 132 16.79 21.32 12.12
CA ILE A 132 16.09 21.44 10.84
C ILE A 132 14.92 22.42 10.97
N SER A 133 14.69 23.24 9.95
CA SER A 133 13.53 24.15 9.94
C SER A 133 12.21 23.40 9.82
N THR A 134 11.16 23.91 10.47
CA THR A 134 9.79 23.36 10.43
C THR A 134 9.24 23.25 9.02
N ASP A 135 9.52 24.24 8.16
CA ASP A 135 9.07 24.24 6.77
C ASP A 135 9.69 23.09 5.97
N THR A 136 10.98 22.80 6.21
CA THR A 136 11.67 21.68 5.59
C THR A 136 11.12 20.35 6.12
N ILE A 137 10.82 20.26 7.42
CA ILE A 137 10.20 19.07 8.00
C ILE A 137 8.85 18.79 7.30
N TYR A 138 7.96 19.77 7.18
CA TYR A 138 6.69 19.57 6.48
C TYR A 138 6.84 19.15 5.03
N ALA A 139 7.75 19.80 4.29
CA ALA A 139 8.01 19.45 2.90
C ALA A 139 8.55 18.01 2.75
N MET A 140 9.52 17.63 3.59
CA MET A 140 10.14 16.31 3.56
C MET A 140 9.17 15.21 4.00
N SER A 141 8.41 15.42 5.08
CA SER A 141 7.37 14.49 5.54
C SER A 141 6.31 14.27 4.48
N ALA A 142 5.84 15.32 3.81
CA ALA A 142 4.87 15.20 2.72
C ALA A 142 5.41 14.37 1.54
N LEU A 143 6.67 14.61 1.13
CA LEU A 143 7.31 13.83 0.08
C LEU A 143 7.53 12.37 0.48
N MET A 144 7.89 12.11 1.73
CA MET A 144 8.08 10.75 2.25
C MET A 144 6.76 10.00 2.38
N LEU A 145 5.68 10.62 2.86
CA LEU A 145 4.34 10.02 2.86
C LEU A 145 3.83 9.74 1.44
N LEU A 146 4.07 10.66 0.51
CA LEU A 146 3.71 10.47 -0.89
C LEU A 146 4.53 9.33 -1.53
N GLY A 147 5.83 9.28 -1.25
CA GLY A 147 6.69 8.17 -1.66
C GLY A 147 6.21 6.85 -1.06
N HIS A 148 5.88 6.82 0.24
CA HIS A 148 5.31 5.66 0.90
C HIS A 148 4.08 5.15 0.14
N LEU A 149 3.13 6.03 -0.21
CA LEU A 149 1.94 5.69 -1.00
C LEU A 149 2.26 5.18 -2.40
N ILE A 150 3.27 5.72 -3.10
CA ILE A 150 3.62 5.30 -4.46
C ILE A 150 4.32 3.93 -4.47
N PHE A 151 5.23 3.72 -3.52
CA PHE A 151 6.10 2.54 -3.50
C PHE A 151 5.52 1.35 -2.72
N PHE A 152 4.38 1.54 -2.06
CA PHE A 152 3.70 0.49 -1.30
C PHE A 152 3.21 -0.65 -2.20
N ASP A 153 3.30 -1.88 -1.70
CA ASP A 153 2.81 -3.06 -2.42
C ASP A 153 1.32 -3.26 -2.21
N TYR A 154 0.54 -2.82 -3.19
CA TYR A 154 -0.91 -3.02 -3.22
C TYR A 154 -1.33 -4.42 -3.74
N GLY A 155 -0.40 -5.35 -3.93
CA GLY A 155 -0.67 -6.69 -4.49
C GLY A 155 -0.68 -6.72 -6.02
N VAL A 156 -0.01 -5.76 -6.66
CA VAL A 156 0.15 -5.69 -8.12
C VAL A 156 1.61 -5.97 -8.45
N ASN A 157 1.86 -6.90 -9.38
CA ASN A 157 3.20 -7.17 -9.94
C ASN A 157 3.67 -5.97 -10.78
N ALA A 158 4.05 -4.87 -10.13
CA ALA A 158 4.59 -3.68 -10.74
C ALA A 158 6.07 -3.54 -10.36
N ALA A 159 6.93 -3.29 -11.35
CA ALA A 159 8.39 -3.18 -11.15
C ALA A 159 8.82 -1.99 -10.26
N ILE A 160 7.91 -1.07 -9.99
CA ILE A 160 8.18 0.16 -9.21
C ILE A 160 7.98 -0.09 -7.71
N VAL A 161 7.28 -1.17 -7.31
CA VAL A 161 6.90 -1.42 -5.93
C VAL A 161 8.08 -1.99 -5.13
N SER A 162 8.33 -1.44 -3.94
CA SER A 162 9.35 -1.95 -3.03
C SER A 162 8.90 -1.78 -1.57
N SER A 163 8.58 -2.90 -0.93
CA SER A 163 8.14 -2.94 0.47
C SER A 163 9.17 -2.28 1.41
N THR A 164 10.46 -2.56 1.22
CA THR A 164 11.54 -1.98 2.04
C THR A 164 11.65 -0.46 1.83
N LEU A 165 11.57 0.01 0.58
CA LEU A 165 11.67 1.44 0.30
C LEU A 165 10.45 2.19 0.89
N SER A 166 9.25 1.66 0.67
CA SER A 166 8.02 2.23 1.18
C SER A 166 8.01 2.28 2.71
N LEU A 167 8.46 1.22 3.39
CA LEU A 167 8.55 1.17 4.85
C LEU A 167 9.56 2.18 5.38
N ASN A 168 10.73 2.30 4.76
CA ASN A 168 11.71 3.31 5.15
C ASN A 168 11.16 4.73 4.99
N MET A 169 10.49 5.03 3.88
CA MET A 169 9.84 6.33 3.68
C MET A 169 8.79 6.62 4.76
N ALA A 170 7.99 5.63 5.17
CA ALA A 170 7.01 5.81 6.24
C ALA A 170 7.64 6.10 7.61
N ILE A 171 8.79 5.48 7.91
CA ILE A 171 9.48 5.68 9.19
C ILE A 171 10.14 7.06 9.27
N PHE A 172 10.62 7.59 8.14
CA PHE A 172 11.29 8.90 8.07
C PHE A 172 10.34 10.08 7.75
N ALA A 173 9.06 9.80 7.50
CA ALA A 173 8.01 10.80 7.35
C ALA A 173 7.60 11.40 8.70
#